data_AF-A0A7R8ZVN1-F1
#
_entry.id   AF-A0A7R8ZVN1-F1
#
_cell.length_a   1.000
_cell.length_b   1.000
_cell.length_c   1.000
_cell.angle_alpha   90.00
_cell.angle_beta   90.00
_cell.angle_gamma   90.00
#
_symmetry.space_group_name_H-M   'P 1'
#
loop_
_entity.id
_entity.type
_entity.pdbx_description
1 polymer ?
#
loop_
_entity_poly.entity_id
_entity_poly.type
_entity_poly.pdbx_seq_one_letter_code
_entity_poly.pdbx_strand_id
1 'polypeptide(L)'
;VEVCESIEAVETVDLDRGECEWVAGRSCGFAYRDSHFKGPWANRRVITRVRFRLQKAFTPRLDYAGLASALAGIESPTARQVADAVIAIRRSKLPDPAVLGNAGSFFKNPIVDRALADGLKASHPAMPQWAVDESRVKLSAAWLIEQSGFKGCRQGDAGISAQHALVMVNHGRASGAELWALAQTVREGVRSRFGVALEHEPQALYAEPNSGALKKETTLINGEYRRLIEVAPFVAIASAGPEGLDCSPRGDLGAVATVPNERTVVIADWRGNNRLDTLRNIVRDGRVGLLFLIPGIRETLRVNGNAVVSVDPDLLARMARDGKAPNSAIVVAVEAVYFQCARALTRSRLWDASLHRSPSDLPTAGQLIRSVDDGFDAESYDTELKERQRRTLY
;
A
#
# COMPACT_ATOMS: atom_id res chain seq x y z
N VAL A 1 -3.00 -35.42 -2.15
CA VAL A 1 -2.04 -35.34 -1.02
C VAL A 1 -1.99 -33.90 -0.57
N GLU A 2 -2.46 -33.66 0.65
CA GLU A 2 -2.35 -32.36 1.32
C GLU A 2 -1.52 -32.49 2.61
N VAL A 3 -0.90 -31.39 3.04
CA VAL A 3 -0.01 -31.40 4.22
C VAL A 3 -0.75 -31.80 5.50
N CYS A 4 -2.03 -31.46 5.60
CA CYS A 4 -2.89 -31.77 6.75
C CYS A 4 -2.99 -33.27 7.03
N GLU A 5 -2.85 -34.12 6.01
CA GLU A 5 -2.88 -35.58 6.18
C GLU A 5 -1.70 -36.12 7.00
N SER A 6 -0.60 -35.37 7.04
CA SER A 6 0.62 -35.73 7.77
C SER A 6 0.88 -34.87 9.00
N ILE A 7 0.18 -33.75 9.19
CA ILE A 7 0.34 -32.90 10.38
C ILE A 7 -0.36 -33.55 11.57
N GLU A 8 0.43 -33.92 12.59
CA GLU A 8 -0.08 -34.39 13.87
C GLU A 8 -0.46 -33.22 14.78
N ALA A 9 0.42 -32.22 14.87
CA ALA A 9 0.24 -31.04 15.71
C ALA A 9 1.07 -29.84 15.19
N VAL A 10 0.66 -28.64 15.57
CA VAL A 10 1.32 -27.37 15.25
C VAL A 10 1.59 -26.63 16.55
N GLU A 11 2.83 -26.26 16.80
CA GLU A 11 3.19 -25.39 17.93
C GLU A 11 2.97 -23.94 17.52
N THR A 12 2.24 -23.19 18.34
CA THR A 12 1.97 -21.78 18.12
C THR A 12 2.25 -20.93 19.34
N VAL A 13 2.69 -19.70 19.11
CA VAL A 13 2.69 -18.61 20.10
C VAL A 13 1.42 -17.79 19.92
N ASP A 14 0.64 -17.60 20.97
CA ASP A 14 -0.47 -16.63 21.02
C ASP A 14 0.10 -15.24 21.32
N LEU A 15 -0.04 -14.30 20.39
CA LEU A 15 0.55 -12.96 20.47
C LEU A 15 -0.10 -12.07 21.53
N ASP A 16 -1.33 -12.37 21.96
CA ASP A 16 -1.99 -11.60 23.01
C ASP A 16 -1.47 -12.02 24.39
N ARG A 17 -1.08 -13.30 24.55
CA ARG A 17 -0.68 -13.89 25.83
C ARG A 17 0.83 -14.11 25.97
N GLY A 18 1.55 -14.19 24.86
CA GLY A 18 2.97 -14.56 24.81
C GLY A 18 3.24 -16.04 25.13
N GLU A 19 2.22 -16.89 25.15
CA GLU A 19 2.32 -18.29 25.54
C GLU A 19 2.46 -19.23 24.34
N CYS A 20 3.26 -20.28 24.49
CA CYS A 20 3.40 -21.36 23.51
C CYS A 20 2.40 -22.49 23.80
N GLU A 21 1.73 -22.99 22.76
CA GLU A 21 0.83 -24.15 22.86
C GLU A 21 0.93 -25.08 21.65
N TRP A 22 0.76 -26.39 21.89
CA TRP A 22 0.61 -27.38 20.81
C TRP A 22 -0.86 -27.58 20.48
N VAL A 23 -1.23 -27.26 19.24
CA VAL A 23 -2.57 -27.46 18.70
C VAL A 23 -2.59 -28.76 17.87
N ALA A 24 -3.50 -29.67 18.17
CA ALA A 24 -3.67 -30.88 17.38
C ALA A 24 -4.05 -30.53 15.92
N GLY A 25 -3.51 -31.25 14.93
CA GLY A 25 -3.74 -30.97 13.50
C GLY A 25 -5.22 -30.95 13.12
N ARG A 26 -6.04 -31.82 13.75
CA ARG A 26 -7.51 -31.85 13.59
C ARG A 26 -8.21 -30.55 14.05
N SER A 27 -7.59 -29.80 14.95
CA SER A 27 -8.11 -28.54 15.49
C SER A 27 -7.66 -27.33 14.69
N CYS A 28 -6.75 -27.49 13.72
CA CYS A 28 -6.27 -26.37 12.89
C CYS A 28 -7.26 -25.93 11.80
N GLY A 29 -8.40 -26.60 11.67
CA GLY A 29 -9.45 -26.25 10.70
C GLY A 29 -8.99 -26.36 9.25
N PHE A 30 -8.12 -27.31 8.93
CA PHE A 30 -7.58 -27.46 7.57
C PHE A 30 -8.68 -27.76 6.55
N ALA A 31 -8.64 -27.01 5.44
CA ALA A 31 -9.45 -27.23 4.24
C ALA A 31 -8.63 -26.86 2.99
N TYR A 32 -9.22 -26.98 1.81
CA TYR A 32 -8.54 -26.68 0.55
C TYR A 32 -8.00 -25.23 0.55
N ARG A 33 -6.67 -25.09 0.64
CA ARG A 33 -5.95 -23.80 0.75
C ARG A 33 -6.38 -22.94 1.94
N ASP A 34 -6.91 -23.55 2.99
CA ASP A 34 -7.43 -22.83 4.15
C ASP A 34 -7.11 -23.51 5.49
N SER A 35 -7.11 -22.71 6.55
CA SER A 35 -6.94 -23.13 7.94
C SER A 35 -7.38 -22.02 8.89
N HIS A 36 -7.55 -22.31 10.17
CA HIS A 36 -7.82 -21.29 11.17
C HIS A 36 -6.74 -20.21 11.26
N PHE A 37 -5.49 -20.52 10.87
CA PHE A 37 -4.39 -19.54 10.78
C PHE A 37 -4.62 -18.44 9.73
N LYS A 38 -5.48 -18.69 8.74
CA LYS A 38 -5.89 -17.69 7.73
C LYS A 38 -7.22 -16.99 8.07
N GLY A 39 -7.92 -17.46 9.10
CA GLY A 39 -9.21 -16.94 9.52
C GLY A 39 -9.19 -16.52 11.00
N PRO A 40 -9.88 -17.24 11.91
CA PRO A 40 -10.07 -16.83 13.30
C PRO A 40 -8.78 -16.63 14.11
N TRP A 41 -7.64 -17.16 13.67
CA TRP A 41 -6.33 -16.99 14.33
C TRP A 41 -5.37 -16.09 13.56
N ALA A 42 -5.81 -15.49 12.46
CA ALA A 42 -5.00 -14.58 11.67
C ALA A 42 -4.52 -13.39 12.52
N ASN A 43 -3.25 -13.01 12.38
CA ASN A 43 -2.58 -11.95 13.15
C ASN A 43 -2.55 -12.14 14.68
N ARG A 44 -3.00 -13.29 15.19
CA ARG A 44 -2.99 -13.61 16.62
C ARG A 44 -2.02 -14.74 16.95
N ARG A 45 -1.83 -15.70 16.04
CA ARG A 45 -0.96 -16.87 16.29
C ARG A 45 0.21 -16.92 15.34
N VAL A 46 1.39 -17.20 15.88
CA VAL A 46 2.62 -17.46 15.11
C VAL A 46 2.95 -18.93 15.20
N ILE A 47 3.06 -19.61 14.07
CA ILE A 47 3.50 -21.01 14.01
C ILE A 47 5.02 -21.04 14.21
N THR A 48 5.49 -21.79 15.22
CA THR A 48 6.92 -21.93 15.52
C THR A 48 7.46 -23.31 15.13
N ARG A 49 6.63 -24.36 15.23
CA ARG A 49 7.01 -25.73 14.86
C ARG A 49 5.82 -26.50 14.30
N VAL A 50 6.11 -27.51 13.49
CA VAL A 50 5.10 -28.45 12.96
C VAL A 50 5.58 -29.87 13.23
N ARG A 51 4.72 -30.70 13.82
CA ARG A 51 4.97 -32.12 14.03
C ARG A 51 4.26 -32.92 12.95
N PHE A 52 5.04 -33.73 12.24
CA PHE A 52 4.53 -34.63 11.21
C PHE A 52 4.52 -36.07 11.71
N ARG A 53 3.46 -36.81 11.35
CA ARG A 53 3.35 -38.25 11.53
C ARG A 53 3.43 -38.92 10.17
N LEU A 54 4.52 -39.65 9.94
CA LEU A 54 4.82 -40.32 8.68
C LEU A 54 4.62 -41.84 8.79
N GLN A 55 4.32 -42.48 7.66
CA GLN A 55 4.18 -43.93 7.60
C GLN A 55 5.56 -44.60 7.52
N LYS A 56 5.77 -45.66 8.32
CA LYS A 56 6.99 -46.48 8.26
C LYS A 56 7.03 -47.36 7.00
N ALA A 57 5.88 -47.90 6.61
CA ALA A 57 5.70 -48.61 5.35
C ALA A 57 5.11 -47.64 4.32
N PHE A 58 5.90 -47.29 3.30
CA PHE A 58 5.51 -46.32 2.29
C PHE A 58 4.50 -46.93 1.31
N THR A 59 3.37 -46.25 1.11
CA THR A 59 2.42 -46.57 0.03
C THR A 59 2.47 -45.45 -1.01
N PRO A 60 2.94 -45.71 -2.24
CA PRO A 60 3.01 -44.68 -3.27
C PRO A 60 1.62 -44.20 -3.68
N ARG A 61 1.46 -42.88 -3.79
CA ARG A 61 0.24 -42.25 -4.34
C ARG A 61 0.58 -41.58 -5.65
N LEU A 62 0.01 -42.08 -6.74
CA LEU A 62 0.41 -41.74 -8.11
C LEU A 62 -0.61 -40.84 -8.84
N ASP A 63 -1.61 -40.33 -8.12
CA ASP A 63 -2.73 -39.54 -8.68
C ASP A 63 -2.32 -38.14 -9.20
N TYR A 64 -1.07 -37.74 -8.98
CA TYR A 64 -0.55 -36.47 -9.48
C TYR A 64 -0.35 -36.51 -10.99
N ALA A 65 -0.82 -35.47 -11.69
CA ALA A 65 -0.84 -35.44 -13.15
C ALA A 65 0.57 -35.63 -13.77
N GLY A 66 0.72 -36.73 -14.51
CA GLY A 66 1.97 -37.14 -15.18
C GLY A 66 2.88 -38.05 -14.34
N LEU A 67 2.58 -38.27 -13.06
CA LEU A 67 3.44 -39.06 -12.16
C LEU A 67 3.42 -40.55 -12.49
N ALA A 68 2.25 -41.13 -12.73
CA ALA A 68 2.13 -42.54 -13.12
C ALA A 68 2.90 -42.85 -14.42
N SER A 69 2.88 -41.94 -15.38
CA SER A 69 3.65 -42.08 -16.63
C SER A 69 5.15 -41.94 -16.40
N ALA A 70 5.59 -41.01 -15.53
CA ALA A 70 7.00 -40.80 -15.22
C ALA A 70 7.64 -41.98 -14.47
N LEU A 71 6.83 -42.81 -13.80
CA LEU A 71 7.25 -43.99 -13.05
C LEU A 71 6.82 -45.30 -13.72
N ALA A 72 6.37 -45.25 -14.98
CA ALA A 72 5.97 -46.44 -15.72
C ALA A 72 7.13 -47.45 -15.78
N GLY A 73 6.84 -48.72 -15.50
CA GLY A 73 7.83 -49.80 -15.45
C GLY A 73 8.51 -50.00 -14.09
N ILE A 74 8.18 -49.19 -13.08
CA ILE A 74 8.63 -49.40 -11.70
C ILE A 74 7.46 -50.00 -10.89
N GLU A 75 7.56 -51.29 -10.55
CA GLU A 75 6.47 -52.02 -9.89
C GLU A 75 6.19 -51.52 -8.46
N SER A 76 7.23 -51.14 -7.72
CA SER A 76 7.13 -50.64 -6.33
C SER A 76 8.04 -49.42 -6.13
N PRO A 77 7.63 -48.23 -6.59
CA PRO A 77 8.47 -47.04 -6.49
C PRO A 77 8.67 -46.63 -5.04
N THR A 78 9.92 -46.35 -4.69
CA THR A 78 10.30 -45.82 -3.37
C THR A 78 9.82 -44.37 -3.19
N ALA A 79 9.73 -43.91 -1.94
CA ALA A 79 9.39 -42.52 -1.64
C ALA A 79 10.36 -41.52 -2.31
N ARG A 80 11.64 -41.87 -2.44
CA ARG A 80 12.66 -41.05 -3.10
C ARG A 80 12.37 -40.92 -4.60
N GLN A 81 12.07 -42.03 -5.29
CA GLN A 81 11.73 -42.03 -6.72
C GLN A 81 10.46 -41.22 -6.99
N VAL A 82 9.44 -41.36 -6.15
CA VAL A 82 8.21 -40.55 -6.25
C VAL A 82 8.54 -39.06 -6.07
N ALA A 83 9.35 -38.70 -5.08
CA ALA A 83 9.76 -37.31 -4.85
C ALA A 83 10.58 -36.74 -6.04
N ASP A 84 11.53 -37.49 -6.58
CA ASP A 84 12.34 -37.07 -7.73
C ASP A 84 11.48 -36.85 -8.98
N ALA A 85 10.54 -37.76 -9.26
CA ALA A 85 9.61 -37.61 -10.38
C ALA A 85 8.72 -36.37 -10.21
N VAL A 86 8.21 -36.10 -9.00
CA VAL A 86 7.44 -34.87 -8.72
C VAL A 86 8.30 -33.62 -8.92
N ILE A 87 9.55 -33.61 -8.44
CA ILE A 87 10.48 -32.48 -8.62
C ILE A 87 10.71 -32.23 -10.11
N ALA A 88 10.98 -33.27 -10.89
CA ALA A 88 11.20 -33.16 -12.33
C ALA A 88 9.97 -32.59 -13.07
N ILE A 89 8.76 -33.10 -12.75
CA ILE A 89 7.51 -32.60 -13.33
C ILE A 89 7.27 -31.13 -12.96
N ARG A 90 7.60 -30.72 -11.73
CA ARG A 90 7.43 -29.33 -11.30
C ARG A 90 8.41 -28.40 -12.01
N ARG A 91 9.68 -28.79 -12.14
CA ARG A 91 10.71 -28.01 -12.84
C ARG A 91 10.39 -27.79 -14.32
N SER A 92 9.67 -28.72 -14.97
CA SER A 92 9.28 -28.55 -16.38
C SER A 92 8.05 -27.65 -16.57
N LYS A 93 7.22 -27.46 -15.54
CA LYS A 93 5.94 -26.73 -15.64
C LYS A 93 5.93 -25.38 -14.93
N LEU A 94 6.77 -25.20 -13.91
CA LEU A 94 6.72 -24.02 -13.05
C LEU A 94 7.99 -23.19 -13.22
N PRO A 95 7.88 -21.88 -13.49
CA PRO A 95 9.04 -21.01 -13.60
C PRO A 95 9.72 -20.86 -12.25
N ASP A 96 11.05 -20.91 -12.24
CA ASP A 96 11.87 -20.64 -11.05
C ASP A 96 11.69 -19.17 -10.63
N PRO A 97 11.17 -18.88 -9.42
CA PRO A 97 11.00 -17.51 -8.93
C PRO A 97 12.28 -16.68 -8.89
N ALA A 98 13.46 -17.31 -8.78
CA ALA A 98 14.75 -16.62 -8.82
C ALA A 98 15.11 -16.10 -10.22
N VAL A 99 14.54 -16.72 -11.27
CA VAL A 99 14.75 -16.33 -12.67
C VAL A 99 13.61 -15.45 -13.17
N LEU A 100 12.37 -15.81 -12.83
CA LEU A 100 11.16 -15.12 -13.25
C LEU A 100 10.22 -15.00 -12.05
N GLY A 101 10.18 -13.81 -11.46
CA GLY A 101 9.51 -13.57 -10.18
C GLY A 101 8.05 -14.01 -10.21
N ASN A 102 7.66 -14.90 -9.29
CA ASN A 102 6.30 -15.41 -9.19
C ASN A 102 6.01 -15.92 -7.77
N ALA A 103 4.73 -16.07 -7.43
CA ALA A 103 4.28 -16.61 -6.15
C ALA A 103 3.61 -18.00 -6.31
N GLY A 104 4.00 -18.76 -7.33
CA GLY A 104 3.33 -20.01 -7.71
C GLY A 104 1.95 -19.77 -8.33
N SER A 105 0.99 -20.63 -8.02
CA SER A 105 -0.39 -20.47 -8.50
C SER A 105 -1.02 -19.23 -7.89
N PHE A 106 -1.41 -18.27 -8.72
CA PHE A 106 -2.00 -17.01 -8.28
C PHE A 106 -3.47 -17.16 -7.89
N PHE A 107 -4.19 -18.10 -8.52
CA PHE A 107 -5.61 -18.37 -8.22
C PHE A 107 -5.82 -19.76 -7.66
N LYS A 108 -6.78 -19.90 -6.75
CA LYS A 108 -7.30 -21.19 -6.31
C LYS A 108 -8.12 -21.84 -7.43
N ASN A 109 -8.22 -23.15 -7.41
CA ASN A 109 -9.23 -23.84 -8.22
C ASN A 109 -10.62 -23.55 -7.65
N PRO A 110 -11.57 -22.99 -8.44
CA PRO A 110 -12.89 -22.66 -7.94
C PRO A 110 -13.68 -23.92 -7.64
N ILE A 111 -14.45 -23.87 -6.55
CA ILE A 111 -15.43 -24.89 -6.19
C ILE A 111 -16.80 -24.27 -6.46
N VAL A 112 -17.57 -24.89 -7.34
CA VAL A 112 -18.87 -24.37 -7.81
C VAL A 112 -19.96 -25.42 -7.61
N ASP A 113 -21.21 -24.99 -7.75
CA ASP A 113 -22.36 -25.89 -7.75
C ASP A 113 -22.30 -26.88 -8.91
N ARG A 114 -22.71 -28.12 -8.65
CA ARG A 114 -22.71 -29.22 -9.62
C ARG A 114 -23.47 -28.87 -10.90
N ALA A 115 -24.62 -28.20 -10.78
CA ALA A 115 -25.42 -27.79 -11.94
C ALA A 115 -24.63 -26.88 -12.91
N LEU A 116 -23.86 -25.92 -12.37
CA LEU A 116 -22.99 -25.08 -13.19
C LEU A 116 -21.86 -25.89 -13.82
N ALA A 117 -21.21 -26.78 -13.04
CA ALA A 117 -20.14 -27.63 -13.55
C ALA A 117 -20.59 -28.56 -14.67
N ASP A 118 -21.77 -29.18 -14.54
CA ASP A 118 -22.33 -30.08 -15.55
C ASP A 118 -22.69 -29.33 -16.84
N GLY A 119 -23.27 -28.13 -16.73
CA GLY A 119 -23.53 -27.26 -17.89
C GLY A 119 -22.24 -26.83 -18.62
N LEU A 120 -21.20 -26.48 -17.85
CA LEU A 120 -19.88 -26.19 -18.40
C LEU A 120 -19.24 -27.42 -19.04
N LYS A 121 -19.39 -28.61 -18.44
CA LYS A 121 -18.84 -29.87 -18.95
C LYS A 121 -19.50 -30.29 -20.27
N ALA A 122 -20.81 -30.07 -20.42
CA ALA A 122 -21.52 -30.32 -21.66
C ALA A 122 -21.01 -29.41 -22.79
N SER A 123 -20.79 -28.12 -22.49
CA SER A 123 -20.27 -27.15 -23.46
C SER A 123 -18.76 -27.30 -23.71
N HIS A 124 -18.04 -27.86 -22.74
CA HIS A 124 -16.59 -28.06 -22.77
C HIS A 124 -16.20 -29.46 -22.28
N PRO A 125 -16.35 -30.50 -23.13
CA PRO A 125 -16.11 -31.89 -22.72
C PRO A 125 -14.70 -32.16 -22.18
N ALA A 126 -13.69 -31.42 -22.67
CA ALA A 126 -12.30 -31.54 -22.23
C ALA A 126 -11.99 -30.84 -20.89
N MET A 127 -12.93 -30.09 -20.29
CA MET A 127 -12.67 -29.34 -19.06
C MET A 127 -12.41 -30.30 -17.88
N PRO A 128 -11.26 -30.20 -17.19
CA PRO A 128 -11.01 -31.00 -16.00
C PRO A 128 -11.92 -30.57 -14.84
N GLN A 129 -12.57 -31.55 -14.23
CA GLN A 129 -13.43 -31.37 -13.07
C GLN A 129 -13.24 -32.52 -12.08
N TRP A 130 -13.36 -32.23 -10.80
CA TRP A 130 -13.26 -33.20 -9.72
C TRP A 130 -14.41 -33.00 -8.75
N ALA A 131 -15.19 -34.04 -8.48
CA ALA A 131 -16.24 -33.98 -7.46
C ALA A 131 -15.60 -33.68 -6.10
N VAL A 132 -16.19 -32.74 -5.36
CA VAL A 132 -15.83 -32.44 -3.97
C VAL A 132 -16.79 -33.18 -3.05
N ASP A 133 -18.09 -33.08 -3.33
CA ASP A 133 -19.19 -33.80 -2.67
C ASP A 133 -20.39 -33.91 -3.62
N GLU A 134 -21.57 -34.28 -3.11
CA GLU A 134 -22.80 -34.45 -3.89
C GLU A 134 -23.25 -33.17 -4.59
N SER A 135 -23.03 -31.98 -4.01
CA SER A 135 -23.51 -30.71 -4.55
C SER A 135 -22.42 -29.85 -5.18
N ARG A 136 -21.14 -30.11 -4.91
CA ARG A 136 -20.02 -29.26 -5.33
C ARG A 136 -18.99 -29.97 -6.19
N VAL A 137 -18.47 -29.22 -7.16
CA VAL A 137 -17.43 -29.67 -8.10
C VAL A 137 -16.31 -28.64 -8.16
N LYS A 138 -15.06 -29.12 -8.09
CA LYS A 138 -13.86 -28.31 -8.26
C LYS A 138 -13.45 -28.28 -9.73
N LEU A 139 -13.25 -27.10 -10.29
CA LEU A 139 -12.83 -26.90 -11.69
C LEU A 139 -11.35 -26.55 -11.77
N SER A 140 -10.71 -26.78 -12.92
CA SER A 140 -9.32 -26.34 -13.15
C SER A 140 -9.26 -24.87 -13.52
N ALA A 141 -8.77 -24.02 -12.60
CA ALA A 141 -8.54 -22.60 -12.87
C ALA A 141 -7.51 -22.38 -13.99
N ALA A 142 -6.48 -23.23 -14.08
CA ALA A 142 -5.50 -23.16 -15.17
C ALA A 142 -6.18 -23.32 -16.54
N TRP A 143 -7.09 -24.29 -16.66
CA TRP A 143 -7.83 -24.52 -17.89
C TRP A 143 -8.75 -23.35 -18.22
N LEU A 144 -9.49 -22.82 -17.24
CA LEU A 144 -10.37 -21.65 -17.43
C LEU A 144 -9.59 -20.42 -17.91
N ILE A 145 -8.43 -20.14 -17.32
CA ILE A 145 -7.57 -19.00 -17.69
C ILE A 145 -6.99 -19.20 -19.10
N GLU A 146 -6.50 -20.40 -19.40
CA GLU A 146 -5.96 -20.75 -20.72
C GLU A 146 -7.03 -20.63 -21.81
N GLN A 147 -8.22 -21.18 -21.58
CA GLN A 147 -9.33 -21.07 -22.52
C GLN A 147 -9.84 -19.64 -22.67
N SER A 148 -9.66 -18.78 -21.66
CA SER A 148 -9.94 -17.34 -21.77
C SER A 148 -8.85 -16.57 -22.53
N GLY A 149 -7.80 -17.23 -23.02
CA GLY A 149 -6.76 -16.63 -23.86
C GLY A 149 -5.64 -15.93 -23.09
N PHE A 150 -5.54 -16.12 -21.77
CA PHE A 150 -4.56 -15.40 -20.95
C PHE A 150 -3.21 -16.11 -20.80
N LYS A 151 -3.08 -17.38 -21.18
CA LYS A 151 -1.79 -18.08 -21.04
C LYS A 151 -0.73 -17.43 -21.93
N GLY A 152 0.40 -17.04 -21.33
CA GLY A 152 1.46 -16.33 -22.04
C GLY A 152 1.21 -14.84 -22.27
N CYS A 153 0.09 -14.28 -21.78
CA CYS A 153 -0.19 -12.86 -21.95
C CYS A 153 0.78 -11.99 -21.12
N ARG A 154 1.00 -10.75 -21.58
CA ARG A 154 1.89 -9.79 -20.92
C ARG A 154 1.33 -8.37 -21.05
N GLN A 155 1.39 -7.61 -19.96
CA GLN A 155 1.04 -6.19 -19.85
C GLN A 155 2.18 -5.47 -19.12
N GLY A 156 3.01 -4.72 -19.85
CA GLY A 156 4.27 -4.21 -19.29
C GLY A 156 5.16 -5.36 -18.81
N ASP A 157 5.59 -5.32 -17.55
CA ASP A 157 6.36 -6.42 -16.95
C ASP A 157 5.51 -7.47 -16.22
N ALA A 158 4.21 -7.24 -16.05
CA ALA A 158 3.30 -8.24 -15.50
C ALA A 158 2.86 -9.21 -16.60
N GLY A 159 2.80 -10.51 -16.31
CA GLY A 159 2.33 -11.50 -17.27
C GLY A 159 1.79 -12.77 -16.66
N ILE A 160 1.24 -13.65 -17.49
CA ILE A 160 0.90 -15.03 -17.15
C ILE A 160 1.90 -15.95 -17.83
N SER A 161 2.48 -16.89 -17.10
CA SER A 161 3.50 -17.81 -17.62
C SER A 161 2.99 -18.60 -18.82
N ALA A 162 3.81 -18.66 -19.86
CA ALA A 162 3.57 -19.53 -21.02
C ALA A 162 3.62 -21.03 -20.65
N GLN A 163 4.35 -21.38 -19.59
CA GLN A 163 4.48 -22.76 -19.11
C GLN A 163 3.24 -23.23 -18.34
N HIS A 164 2.59 -22.33 -17.59
CA HIS A 164 1.45 -22.69 -16.75
C HIS A 164 0.53 -21.50 -16.46
N ALA A 165 -0.74 -21.60 -16.88
CA ALA A 165 -1.70 -20.49 -16.85
C ALA A 165 -2.09 -19.99 -15.45
N LEU A 166 -1.86 -20.77 -14.38
CA LEU A 166 -2.06 -20.27 -13.01
C LEU A 166 -0.92 -19.39 -12.49
N VAL A 167 0.23 -19.38 -13.14
CA VAL A 167 1.40 -18.69 -12.60
C VAL A 167 1.47 -17.30 -13.21
N MET A 168 1.25 -16.29 -12.37
CA MET A 168 1.50 -14.90 -12.71
C MET A 168 2.98 -14.58 -12.49
N VAL A 169 3.57 -13.85 -13.44
CA VAL A 169 5.01 -13.62 -13.52
C VAL A 169 5.34 -12.14 -13.61
N ASN A 170 6.48 -11.77 -13.03
CA ASN A 170 7.12 -10.47 -13.14
C ASN A 170 8.38 -10.61 -14.02
N HIS A 171 8.37 -9.97 -15.18
CA HIS A 171 9.47 -9.96 -16.15
C HIS A 171 10.60 -8.98 -15.81
N GLY A 172 10.53 -8.28 -14.68
CA GLY A 172 11.58 -7.41 -14.18
C GLY A 172 11.08 -6.43 -13.14
N ARG A 173 10.27 -5.46 -13.57
CA ARG A 173 9.88 -4.27 -12.79
C ARG A 173 8.39 -4.16 -12.49
N ALA A 174 7.61 -5.23 -12.66
CA ALA A 174 6.18 -5.19 -12.38
C ALA A 174 5.94 -4.84 -10.90
N SER A 175 5.19 -3.78 -10.68
CA SER A 175 4.68 -3.39 -9.36
C SER A 175 3.54 -4.31 -8.93
N GLY A 176 3.25 -4.32 -7.62
CA GLY A 176 2.10 -5.05 -7.08
C GLY A 176 0.76 -4.57 -7.68
N ALA A 177 0.67 -3.27 -8.00
CA ALA A 177 -0.51 -2.69 -8.64
C ALA A 177 -0.71 -3.21 -10.08
N GLU A 178 0.36 -3.33 -10.86
CA GLU A 178 0.30 -3.88 -12.23
C GLU A 178 -0.06 -5.37 -12.23
N LEU A 179 0.54 -6.15 -11.32
CA LEU A 179 0.19 -7.57 -11.14
C LEU A 179 -1.28 -7.71 -10.71
N TRP A 180 -1.77 -6.85 -9.82
CA TRP A 180 -3.16 -6.86 -9.40
C TRP A 180 -4.11 -6.45 -10.53
N ALA A 181 -3.79 -5.43 -11.31
CA ALA A 181 -4.58 -5.02 -12.47
C ALA A 181 -4.70 -6.15 -13.50
N LEU A 182 -3.60 -6.86 -13.76
CA LEU A 182 -3.61 -8.06 -14.59
C LEU A 182 -4.50 -9.16 -13.96
N ALA A 183 -4.40 -9.39 -12.65
CA ALA A 183 -5.24 -10.36 -11.95
C ALA A 183 -6.74 -10.04 -12.12
N GLN A 184 -7.13 -8.77 -11.99
CA GLN A 184 -8.51 -8.34 -12.18
C GLN A 184 -8.98 -8.56 -13.61
N THR A 185 -8.13 -8.29 -14.60
CA THR A 185 -8.41 -8.57 -16.02
C THR A 185 -8.68 -10.06 -16.24
N VAL A 186 -7.85 -10.94 -15.66
CA VAL A 186 -8.01 -12.39 -15.76
C VAL A 186 -9.31 -12.86 -15.08
N ARG A 187 -9.59 -12.35 -13.87
CA ARG A 187 -10.83 -12.67 -13.14
C ARG A 187 -12.07 -12.27 -13.93
N GLU A 188 -12.06 -11.09 -14.54
CA GLU A 188 -13.16 -10.64 -15.37
C GLU A 188 -13.33 -11.53 -16.60
N GLY A 189 -12.27 -11.78 -17.37
CA GLY A 189 -12.37 -12.60 -18.57
C GLY A 189 -12.89 -14.02 -18.29
N VAL A 190 -12.45 -14.64 -17.20
CA VAL A 190 -12.97 -15.95 -16.78
C VAL A 190 -14.43 -15.88 -16.33
N ARG A 191 -14.81 -14.83 -15.58
CA ARG A 191 -16.19 -14.61 -15.16
C ARG A 191 -17.12 -14.36 -16.35
N SER A 192 -16.75 -13.48 -17.27
CA SER A 192 -17.59 -13.17 -18.44
C SER A 192 -17.77 -14.39 -19.34
N ARG A 193 -16.74 -15.25 -19.47
CA ARG A 193 -16.78 -16.42 -20.35
C ARG A 193 -17.48 -17.63 -19.73
N PHE A 194 -17.27 -17.89 -18.45
CA PHE A 194 -17.70 -19.14 -17.80
C PHE A 194 -18.70 -18.93 -16.66
N GLY A 195 -18.98 -17.69 -16.26
CA GLY A 195 -19.77 -17.39 -15.06
C GLY A 195 -19.07 -17.78 -13.76
N VAL A 196 -17.75 -18.04 -13.79
CA VAL A 196 -16.98 -18.53 -12.64
C VAL A 196 -16.12 -17.41 -12.05
N ALA A 197 -16.27 -17.15 -10.75
CA ALA A 197 -15.42 -16.23 -10.03
C ALA A 197 -14.12 -16.91 -9.58
N LEU A 198 -12.97 -16.33 -9.93
CA LEU A 198 -11.68 -16.76 -9.43
C LEU A 198 -11.30 -16.01 -8.14
N GLU A 199 -10.78 -16.76 -7.18
CA GLU A 199 -10.19 -16.27 -5.95
C GLU A 199 -8.67 -16.33 -6.02
N HIS A 200 -7.99 -15.26 -5.62
CA HIS A 200 -6.54 -15.21 -5.51
C HIS A 200 -6.06 -16.00 -4.28
N GLU A 201 -4.89 -16.64 -4.39
CA GLU A 201 -4.25 -17.44 -3.34
C GLU A 201 -3.22 -16.63 -2.51
N PRO A 202 -2.35 -15.78 -3.12
CA PRO A 202 -1.45 -14.91 -2.38
C PRO A 202 -2.20 -13.95 -1.44
N GLN A 203 -1.63 -13.67 -0.27
CA GLN A 203 -2.18 -12.67 0.65
C GLN A 203 -1.70 -11.27 0.25
N ALA A 204 -2.60 -10.30 0.13
CA ALA A 204 -2.23 -8.90 0.02
C ALA A 204 -1.65 -8.41 1.37
N LEU A 205 -0.53 -7.66 1.34
CA LEU A 205 0.10 -7.12 2.55
C LEU A 205 -0.75 -6.01 3.21
N TYR A 206 -1.57 -5.31 2.42
CA TYR A 206 -2.45 -4.25 2.89
C TYR A 206 -3.87 -4.54 2.43
N ALA A 207 -4.84 -4.30 3.31
CA ALA A 207 -6.24 -4.26 2.92
C ALA A 207 -6.51 -3.03 2.05
N GLU A 208 -7.51 -3.13 1.18
CA GLU A 208 -8.02 -1.98 0.43
C GLU A 208 -8.42 -0.84 1.38
N PRO A 209 -8.16 0.43 1.02
CA PRO A 209 -8.66 1.56 1.79
C PRO A 209 -10.17 1.45 1.99
N ASN A 210 -10.64 1.61 3.22
CA ASN A 210 -12.07 1.59 3.46
C ASN A 210 -12.76 2.74 2.72
N SER A 211 -14.03 2.56 2.35
CA SER A 211 -14.77 3.55 1.56
C SER A 211 -14.85 4.93 2.22
N GLY A 212 -14.87 4.99 3.56
CA GLY A 212 -14.87 6.28 4.28
C GLY A 212 -13.57 7.06 4.13
N ALA A 213 -12.43 6.38 4.03
CA ALA A 213 -11.13 6.99 3.81
C ALA A 213 -10.95 7.56 2.39
N LEU A 214 -11.66 7.02 1.40
CA LEU A 214 -11.66 7.54 0.03
C LEU A 214 -12.72 8.64 -0.17
N LYS A 215 -13.92 8.48 0.40
CA LYS A 215 -15.03 9.44 0.25
C LYS A 215 -14.80 10.82 0.86
N LYS A 216 -13.80 10.95 1.74
CA LYS A 216 -13.43 12.23 2.36
C LYS A 216 -12.55 13.11 1.47
N GLU A 217 -12.14 12.61 0.31
CA GLU A 217 -11.42 13.38 -0.69
C GLU A 217 -12.38 13.97 -1.71
N THR A 218 -12.20 15.25 -2.00
CA THR A 218 -13.01 16.00 -2.96
C THR A 218 -12.12 16.97 -3.71
N THR A 219 -12.59 17.45 -4.86
CA THR A 219 -11.89 18.43 -5.70
C THR A 219 -12.27 19.88 -5.37
N LEU A 220 -13.22 20.09 -4.45
CA LEU A 220 -13.73 21.41 -4.06
C LEU A 220 -13.60 21.65 -2.56
N ILE A 221 -13.19 22.86 -2.18
CA ILE A 221 -13.22 23.34 -0.80
C ILE A 221 -14.66 23.65 -0.42
N ASN A 222 -15.29 22.70 0.27
CA ASN A 222 -16.61 22.91 0.87
C ASN A 222 -16.55 23.85 2.09
N GLY A 223 -17.72 24.21 2.63
CA GLY A 223 -17.82 25.14 3.76
C GLY A 223 -17.06 24.71 5.02
N GLU A 224 -17.00 23.41 5.32
CA GLU A 224 -16.29 22.90 6.50
C GLU A 224 -14.77 22.96 6.31
N TYR A 225 -14.27 22.65 5.11
CA TYR A 225 -12.84 22.74 4.80
C TYR A 225 -12.37 24.18 4.72
N ARG A 226 -13.20 25.10 4.21
CA ARG A 226 -12.92 26.53 4.23
C ARG A 226 -12.66 27.03 5.66
N ARG A 227 -13.54 26.67 6.61
CA ARG A 227 -13.37 27.04 8.03
C ARG A 227 -12.03 26.59 8.60
N LEU A 228 -11.62 25.36 8.30
CA LEU A 228 -10.32 24.84 8.77
C LEU A 228 -9.14 25.61 8.17
N ILE A 229 -9.18 25.96 6.88
CA ILE A 229 -8.12 26.74 6.22
C ILE A 229 -8.05 28.15 6.82
N GLU A 230 -9.20 28.81 6.96
CA GLU A 230 -9.30 30.22 7.39
C GLU A 230 -9.07 30.43 8.89
N VAL A 231 -8.94 29.37 9.69
CA VAL A 231 -8.51 29.47 11.09
C VAL A 231 -7.12 28.88 11.34
N ALA A 232 -6.49 28.27 10.34
CA ALA A 232 -5.17 27.66 10.50
C ALA A 232 -4.07 28.73 10.56
N PRO A 233 -3.32 28.83 11.68
CA PRO A 233 -2.20 29.76 11.78
C PRO A 233 -0.92 29.21 11.16
N PHE A 234 -0.92 27.96 10.70
CA PHE A 234 0.26 27.28 10.18
C PHE A 234 -0.07 26.38 9.01
N VAL A 235 0.79 26.40 8.00
CA VAL A 235 0.78 25.47 6.87
C VAL A 235 2.21 25.06 6.52
N ALA A 236 2.44 23.76 6.29
CA ALA A 236 3.65 23.28 5.64
C ALA A 236 3.38 23.13 4.14
N ILE A 237 4.27 23.68 3.31
CA ILE A 237 4.17 23.64 1.85
C ILE A 237 5.26 22.73 1.31
N ALA A 238 4.87 21.59 0.74
CA ALA A 238 5.75 20.71 -0.01
C ALA A 238 5.76 21.14 -1.49
N SER A 239 6.94 21.23 -2.08
CA SER A 239 7.15 21.53 -3.50
C SER A 239 8.30 20.70 -4.06
N ALA A 240 8.41 20.60 -5.39
CA ALA A 240 9.47 19.85 -6.06
C ALA A 240 10.15 20.71 -7.13
N GLY A 241 11.46 20.51 -7.28
CA GLY A 241 12.27 21.10 -8.33
C GLY A 241 13.38 20.14 -8.79
N PRO A 242 14.18 20.51 -9.80
CA PRO A 242 15.33 19.72 -10.24
C PRO A 242 16.33 19.40 -9.12
N GLU A 243 16.40 20.26 -8.10
CA GLU A 243 17.25 20.12 -6.92
C GLU A 243 16.69 19.12 -5.89
N GLY A 244 15.45 18.65 -6.07
CA GLY A 244 14.78 17.70 -5.19
C GLY A 244 13.49 18.24 -4.57
N LEU A 245 13.20 17.77 -3.36
CA LEU A 245 11.99 18.14 -2.61
C LEU A 245 12.31 19.27 -1.62
N ASP A 246 11.38 20.22 -1.50
CA ASP A 246 11.37 21.25 -0.47
C ASP A 246 10.10 21.10 0.39
N CYS A 247 10.21 21.41 1.68
CA CYS A 247 9.08 21.47 2.60
C CYS A 247 9.28 22.62 3.56
N SER A 248 8.55 23.71 3.33
CA SER A 248 8.78 24.96 4.04
C SER A 248 7.58 25.34 4.92
N PRO A 249 7.81 25.76 6.17
CA PRO A 249 6.75 26.23 7.04
C PRO A 249 6.32 27.66 6.64
N ARG A 250 5.02 27.93 6.71
CA ARG A 250 4.45 29.28 6.71
C ARG A 250 3.55 29.40 7.93
N GLY A 251 3.57 30.57 8.55
CA GLY A 251 2.77 30.83 9.73
C GLY A 251 2.39 32.29 9.84
N ASP A 252 1.27 32.54 10.51
CA ASP A 252 0.74 33.87 10.73
C ASP A 252 -0.09 33.91 12.04
N LEU A 253 -0.30 35.09 12.64
CA LEU A 253 -1.08 35.25 13.89
C LEU A 253 -2.58 34.96 13.71
N GLY A 254 -3.09 35.07 12.48
CA GLY A 254 -4.45 34.70 12.09
C GLY A 254 -4.45 33.56 11.07
N ALA A 255 -5.33 33.61 10.08
CA ALA A 255 -5.28 32.66 8.97
C ALA A 255 -3.97 32.82 8.19
N VAL A 256 -3.24 31.73 7.98
CA VAL A 256 -2.05 31.71 7.11
C VAL A 256 -2.43 31.73 5.62
N ALA A 257 -3.68 31.36 5.30
CA ALA A 257 -4.20 31.28 3.95
C ALA A 257 -5.64 31.77 3.87
N THR A 258 -6.07 32.19 2.68
CA THR A 258 -7.46 32.57 2.38
C THR A 258 -8.03 31.73 1.25
N VAL A 259 -9.36 31.62 1.19
CA VAL A 259 -10.08 30.82 0.18
C VAL A 259 -11.01 31.74 -0.63
N PRO A 260 -10.50 32.44 -1.67
CA PRO A 260 -11.33 33.38 -2.43
C PRO A 260 -12.50 32.70 -3.18
N ASN A 261 -12.39 31.40 -3.48
CA ASN A 261 -13.45 30.59 -4.05
C ASN A 261 -13.21 29.10 -3.73
N GLU A 262 -14.14 28.21 -4.10
CA GLU A 262 -14.09 26.78 -3.77
C GLU A 262 -12.93 25.99 -4.42
N ARG A 263 -12.15 26.62 -5.30
CA ARG A 263 -11.05 25.98 -6.06
C ARG A 263 -9.70 26.66 -5.85
N THR A 264 -9.61 27.65 -4.96
CA THR A 264 -8.40 28.44 -4.82
C THR A 264 -8.04 28.64 -3.36
N VAL A 265 -6.77 28.42 -3.04
CA VAL A 265 -6.14 28.83 -1.77
C VAL A 265 -5.08 29.86 -2.08
N VAL A 266 -5.03 30.95 -1.32
CA VAL A 266 -4.01 31.99 -1.46
C VAL A 266 -3.22 32.12 -0.18
N ILE A 267 -1.89 32.11 -0.29
CA ILE A 267 -0.95 32.20 0.84
C ILE A 267 -0.06 33.43 0.62
N ALA A 268 0.06 34.28 1.63
CA ALA A 268 0.94 35.45 1.62
C ALA A 268 2.41 35.03 1.71
N ASP A 269 3.26 35.61 0.87
CA ASP A 269 4.72 35.51 1.02
C ASP A 269 5.27 36.81 1.61
N TRP A 270 5.35 36.83 2.94
CA TRP A 270 5.88 37.94 3.72
C TRP A 270 7.39 38.05 3.59
N ARG A 271 7.93 39.21 3.96
CA ARG A 271 9.38 39.43 3.96
C ARG A 271 10.06 38.44 4.92
N GLY A 272 11.08 37.75 4.42
CA GLY A 272 11.82 36.74 5.17
C GLY A 272 13.32 36.80 4.93
N ASN A 273 13.97 35.63 5.00
CA ASN A 273 15.40 35.47 4.76
C ASN A 273 15.78 35.34 3.27
N ASN A 274 14.85 35.62 2.35
CA ASN A 274 15.02 35.48 0.91
C ASN A 274 15.45 34.08 0.44
N ARG A 275 15.14 33.05 1.22
CA ARG A 275 15.30 31.66 0.80
C ARG A 275 14.10 31.26 -0.06
N LEU A 276 14.24 31.41 -1.38
CA LEU A 276 13.14 31.34 -2.35
C LEU A 276 12.90 29.92 -2.91
N ASP A 277 13.32 28.85 -2.22
CA ASP A 277 13.26 27.47 -2.75
C ASP A 277 11.85 27.10 -3.22
N THR A 278 10.84 27.28 -2.36
CA THR A 278 9.44 27.01 -2.70
C THR A 278 8.96 27.83 -3.91
N LEU A 279 9.30 29.13 -3.98
CA LEU A 279 8.85 29.99 -5.09
C LEU A 279 9.54 29.62 -6.40
N ARG A 280 10.83 29.31 -6.37
CA ARG A 280 11.60 28.85 -7.53
C ARG A 280 11.08 27.50 -8.02
N ASN A 281 10.73 26.60 -7.11
CA ASN A 281 10.09 25.33 -7.43
C ASN A 281 8.77 25.58 -8.14
N ILE A 282 7.86 26.38 -7.56
CA ILE A 282 6.55 26.69 -8.15
C ILE A 282 6.65 27.24 -9.58
N VAL A 283 7.61 28.12 -9.85
CA VAL A 283 7.81 28.68 -11.21
C VAL A 283 8.21 27.60 -12.23
N ARG A 284 8.92 26.56 -11.79
CA ARG A 284 9.42 25.46 -12.66
C ARG A 284 8.46 24.28 -12.71
N ASP A 285 7.80 23.98 -11.60
CA ASP A 285 6.84 22.91 -11.38
C ASP A 285 5.82 23.37 -10.34
N GLY A 286 4.60 23.69 -10.81
CA GLY A 286 3.55 24.22 -9.96
C GLY A 286 2.99 23.23 -8.94
N ARG A 287 3.35 21.94 -8.98
CA ARG A 287 2.76 20.95 -8.06
C ARG A 287 3.16 21.22 -6.62
N VAL A 288 2.16 21.41 -5.76
CA VAL A 288 2.35 21.62 -4.32
C VAL A 288 1.43 20.72 -3.49
N GLY A 289 1.93 20.36 -2.31
CA GLY A 289 1.13 19.73 -1.25
C GLY A 289 1.12 20.62 -0.02
N LEU A 290 -0.06 20.93 0.51
CA LEU A 290 -0.25 21.73 1.71
C LEU A 290 -0.70 20.85 2.86
N LEU A 291 -0.14 21.07 4.06
CA LEU A 291 -0.61 20.48 5.31
C LEU A 291 -0.90 21.58 6.33
N PHE A 292 -2.18 21.82 6.59
CA PHE A 292 -2.64 22.77 7.59
C PHE A 292 -2.66 22.14 8.98
N LEU A 293 -2.10 22.85 9.95
CA LEU A 293 -2.14 22.51 11.37
C LEU A 293 -2.84 23.61 12.15
N ILE A 294 -3.76 23.21 13.03
CA ILE A 294 -4.49 24.12 13.91
C ILE A 294 -4.15 23.69 15.35
N PRO A 295 -3.48 24.54 16.15
CA PRO A 295 -3.15 24.22 17.53
C PRO A 295 -4.38 23.77 18.32
N GLY A 296 -4.24 22.66 19.05
CA GLY A 296 -5.32 22.05 19.84
C GLY A 296 -6.28 21.14 19.06
N ILE A 297 -6.30 21.21 17.72
CA ILE A 297 -7.13 20.34 16.87
C ILE A 297 -6.29 19.17 16.36
N ARG A 298 -6.81 17.95 16.46
CA ARG A 298 -6.03 16.74 16.16
C ARG A 298 -6.11 16.33 14.69
N GLU A 299 -7.18 16.74 14.02
CA GLU A 299 -7.36 16.60 12.58
C GLU A 299 -6.45 17.57 11.84
N THR A 300 -5.94 17.13 10.70
CA THR A 300 -5.17 17.99 9.79
C THR A 300 -5.89 18.06 8.46
N LEU A 301 -5.73 19.16 7.73
CA LEU A 301 -6.29 19.31 6.39
C LEU A 301 -5.15 19.31 5.38
N ARG A 302 -5.31 18.52 4.31
CA ARG A 302 -4.40 18.49 3.18
C ARG A 302 -5.06 19.08 1.96
N VAL A 303 -4.28 19.83 1.19
CA VAL A 303 -4.65 20.34 -0.12
C VAL A 303 -3.52 20.02 -1.09
N ASN A 304 -3.82 19.31 -2.17
CA ASN A 304 -2.90 19.14 -3.29
C ASN A 304 -3.41 19.97 -4.46
N GLY A 305 -2.49 20.56 -5.21
CA GLY A 305 -2.86 21.39 -6.34
C GLY A 305 -1.69 21.90 -7.15
N ASN A 306 -2.01 22.79 -8.07
CA ASN A 306 -1.06 23.49 -8.92
C ASN A 306 -0.99 24.95 -8.52
N ALA A 307 0.20 25.45 -8.21
CA ALA A 307 0.45 26.78 -7.71
C ALA A 307 1.10 27.68 -8.76
N VAL A 308 0.86 28.98 -8.63
CA VAL A 308 1.61 30.03 -9.31
C VAL A 308 2.01 31.11 -8.31
N VAL A 309 3.08 31.83 -8.62
CA VAL A 309 3.49 33.02 -7.86
C VAL A 309 2.88 34.25 -8.52
N SER A 310 2.15 35.05 -7.75
CA SER A 310 1.52 36.29 -8.19
C SER A 310 2.14 37.49 -7.50
N VAL A 311 2.35 38.56 -8.28
CA VAL A 311 2.74 39.89 -7.81
C VAL A 311 1.68 40.95 -8.18
N ASP A 312 0.44 40.50 -8.44
CA ASP A 312 -0.69 41.38 -8.75
C ASP A 312 -0.93 42.39 -7.59
N PRO A 313 -0.77 43.71 -7.83
CA PRO A 313 -0.90 44.72 -6.79
C PRO A 313 -2.23 44.68 -6.04
N ASP A 314 -3.33 44.38 -6.75
CA ASP A 314 -4.67 44.36 -6.14
C ASP A 314 -4.83 43.14 -5.21
N LEU A 315 -4.23 42.01 -5.58
CA LEU A 315 -4.19 40.82 -4.72
C LEU A 315 -3.35 41.08 -3.47
N LEU A 316 -2.15 41.63 -3.62
CA LEU A 316 -1.25 41.91 -2.51
C LEU A 316 -1.85 42.97 -1.56
N ALA A 317 -2.50 43.99 -2.10
CA ALA A 317 -3.19 45.00 -1.30
C ALA A 317 -4.32 44.42 -0.44
N ARG A 318 -5.10 43.47 -0.96
CA ARG A 318 -6.15 42.77 -0.18
C ARG A 318 -5.59 41.91 0.95
N MET A 319 -4.30 41.55 0.87
CA MET A 319 -3.61 40.72 1.85
C MET A 319 -2.79 41.55 2.85
N ALA A 320 -2.77 42.87 2.70
CA ALA A 320 -1.94 43.75 3.51
C ALA A 320 -2.32 43.69 5.00
N ARG A 321 -1.29 43.75 5.86
CA ARG A 321 -1.43 43.81 7.31
C ARG A 321 -0.59 44.94 7.86
N ASP A 322 -1.14 45.69 8.81
CA ASP A 322 -0.50 46.87 9.40
C ASP A 322 0.07 47.84 8.35
N GLY A 323 -0.65 48.01 7.24
CA GLY A 323 -0.29 48.88 6.12
C GLY A 323 0.81 48.33 5.20
N LYS A 324 1.25 47.09 5.37
CA LYS A 324 2.28 46.44 4.55
C LYS A 324 1.72 45.29 3.75
N ALA A 325 1.97 45.28 2.45
CA ALA A 325 1.61 44.18 1.55
C ALA A 325 2.72 43.12 1.53
N PRO A 326 2.39 41.83 1.31
CA PRO A 326 3.40 40.80 1.09
C PRO A 326 4.18 41.05 -0.21
N ASN A 327 5.37 40.46 -0.33
CA ASN A 327 6.21 40.62 -1.53
C ASN A 327 5.61 39.90 -2.75
N SER A 328 4.96 38.77 -2.50
CA SER A 328 4.23 37.99 -3.50
C SER A 328 3.12 37.18 -2.83
N ALA A 329 2.31 36.51 -3.63
CA ALA A 329 1.30 35.55 -3.16
C ALA A 329 1.47 34.22 -3.91
N ILE A 330 1.35 33.12 -3.17
CA ILE A 330 1.23 31.79 -3.75
C ILE A 330 -0.27 31.53 -3.96
N VAL A 331 -0.67 31.34 -5.22
CA VAL A 331 -2.06 31.05 -5.60
C VAL A 331 -2.14 29.60 -6.02
N VAL A 332 -2.86 28.78 -5.26
CA VAL A 332 -2.99 27.34 -5.48
C VAL A 332 -4.36 27.02 -6.05
N ALA A 333 -4.38 26.49 -7.28
CA ALA A 333 -5.54 25.84 -7.86
C ALA A 333 -5.68 24.43 -7.27
N VAL A 334 -6.80 24.18 -6.58
CA VAL A 334 -7.05 22.95 -5.84
C VAL A 334 -7.39 21.81 -6.80
N GLU A 335 -6.67 20.69 -6.66
CA GLU A 335 -6.96 19.44 -7.36
C GLU A 335 -7.57 18.41 -6.42
N ALA A 336 -7.12 18.37 -5.16
CA ALA A 336 -7.68 17.51 -4.13
C ALA A 336 -7.59 18.18 -2.75
N VAL A 337 -8.64 18.03 -1.95
CA VAL A 337 -8.69 18.45 -0.54
C VAL A 337 -9.33 17.35 0.30
N TYR A 338 -8.70 17.04 1.44
CA TYR A 338 -9.16 16.00 2.35
C TYR A 338 -8.57 16.20 3.74
N PHE A 339 -9.34 15.86 4.76
CA PHE A 339 -8.81 15.81 6.12
C PHE A 339 -8.13 14.47 6.41
N GLN A 340 -7.11 14.47 7.25
CA GLN A 340 -6.46 13.27 7.73
C GLN A 340 -6.83 12.99 9.18
N CYS A 341 -6.99 11.71 9.52
CA CYS A 341 -7.41 11.29 10.85
C CYS A 341 -6.39 11.69 11.92
N ALA A 342 -6.89 11.96 13.13
CA ALA A 342 -6.16 12.39 14.31
C ALA A 342 -5.02 11.47 14.80
N ARG A 343 -4.82 10.30 14.20
CA ARG A 343 -3.91 9.26 14.71
C ARG A 343 -2.46 9.75 14.87
N ALA A 344 -1.94 10.50 13.89
CA ALA A 344 -0.56 10.99 13.96
C ALA A 344 -0.38 11.94 15.16
N LEU A 345 -1.21 12.99 15.23
CA LEU A 345 -1.16 14.00 16.30
C LEU A 345 -1.52 13.43 17.68
N THR A 346 -2.44 12.45 17.73
CA THR A 346 -2.81 11.77 18.99
C THR A 346 -1.65 10.91 19.50
N ARG A 347 -1.01 10.13 18.63
CA ARG A 347 0.12 9.27 19.02
C ARG A 347 1.34 10.08 19.45
N SER A 348 1.62 11.19 18.76
CA SER A 348 2.73 12.07 19.12
C SER A 348 2.42 12.97 20.32
N ARG A 349 1.14 13.09 20.72
CA ARG A 349 0.67 14.05 21.72
C ARG A 349 1.14 15.48 21.38
N LEU A 350 1.04 15.86 20.10
CA LEU A 350 1.67 17.07 19.56
C LEU A 350 1.27 18.36 20.31
N TRP A 351 0.03 18.43 20.79
CA TRP A 351 -0.53 19.60 21.47
C TRP A 351 -0.54 19.49 23.00
N ASP A 352 0.10 18.46 23.55
CA ASP A 352 0.19 18.28 25.00
C ASP A 352 1.27 19.20 25.57
N ALA A 353 0.84 20.32 26.15
CA ALA A 353 1.72 21.32 26.73
C ALA A 353 2.65 20.75 27.82
N SER A 354 2.28 19.64 28.48
CA SER A 354 3.12 18.98 29.49
C SER A 354 4.37 18.32 28.90
N LEU A 355 4.41 18.13 27.56
CA LEU A 355 5.54 17.53 26.85
C LEU A 355 6.43 18.56 26.15
N HIS A 356 6.12 19.85 26.26
CA HIS A 356 6.94 20.91 25.66
C HIS A 356 8.34 20.91 26.31
N ARG A 357 9.37 20.93 25.47
CA ARG A 357 10.77 21.00 25.89
C ARG A 357 11.17 22.44 26.19
N SER A 358 12.14 22.64 27.09
CA SER A 358 12.71 23.96 27.30
C SER A 358 13.57 24.33 26.08
N PRO A 359 13.56 25.60 25.62
CA PRO A 359 14.51 26.06 24.60
C PRO A 359 15.97 25.80 24.97
N SER A 360 16.31 25.75 26.26
CA SER A 360 17.65 25.40 26.74
C SER A 360 18.06 23.96 26.47
N ASP A 361 17.12 23.07 26.17
CA ASP A 361 17.38 21.65 25.91
C ASP A 361 17.76 21.39 24.43
N LEU A 362 17.75 22.42 23.59
CA LEU A 362 17.90 22.32 22.14
C LEU A 362 18.97 23.29 21.63
N PRO A 363 19.58 23.01 20.46
CA PRO A 363 20.50 23.94 19.82
C PRO A 363 19.80 25.26 19.45
N THR A 364 20.49 26.37 19.65
CA THR A 364 20.05 27.69 19.16
C THR A 364 20.23 27.80 17.64
N ALA A 365 19.62 28.82 17.03
CA ALA A 365 19.77 29.04 15.59
C ALA A 365 21.23 29.36 15.22
N GLY A 366 21.93 30.15 16.04
CA GLY A 366 23.36 30.42 15.89
C GLY A 366 24.19 29.14 16.00
N GLN A 367 23.91 28.27 16.97
CA GLN A 367 24.61 26.98 17.12
C GLN A 367 24.39 26.05 15.91
N LEU A 368 23.17 26.01 15.36
CA LEU A 368 22.88 25.23 14.15
C LEU A 368 23.69 25.74 12.95
N ILE A 369 23.78 27.05 12.74
CA ILE A 369 24.60 27.60 11.65
C ILE A 369 26.09 27.31 11.91
N ARG A 370 26.58 27.54 13.14
CA ARG A 370 27.98 27.28 13.50
C ARG A 370 28.40 25.82 13.31
N SER A 371 27.47 24.87 13.48
CA SER A 371 27.74 23.44 13.24
C SER A 371 28.06 23.08 11.79
N VAL A 372 27.77 23.97 10.84
CA VAL A 372 28.06 23.79 9.41
C VAL A 372 28.98 24.89 8.86
N ASP A 373 29.27 25.91 9.66
CA ASP A 373 30.20 27.01 9.36
C ASP A 373 30.95 27.39 10.65
N ASP A 374 32.14 26.81 10.82
CA ASP A 374 32.95 26.98 12.04
C ASP A 374 33.30 28.45 12.35
N GLY A 375 33.31 29.31 11.32
CA GLY A 375 33.61 30.74 11.44
C GLY A 375 32.43 31.60 11.86
N PHE A 376 31.22 31.03 11.99
CA PHE A 376 30.01 31.78 12.29
C PHE A 376 29.91 32.21 13.75
N ASP A 377 29.71 33.51 13.98
CA ASP A 377 29.46 34.08 15.32
C ASP A 377 28.03 33.77 15.79
N ALA A 378 27.87 32.59 16.38
CA ALA A 378 26.60 32.11 16.92
C ALA A 378 26.04 33.01 18.03
N GLU A 379 26.89 33.52 18.92
CA GLU A 379 26.47 34.23 20.12
C GLU A 379 25.88 35.60 19.79
N SER A 380 26.56 36.36 18.92
CA SER A 380 26.04 37.64 18.42
C SER A 380 24.75 37.43 17.63
N TYR A 381 24.70 36.40 16.78
CA TYR A 381 23.50 36.08 15.99
C TYR A 381 22.28 35.79 16.86
N ASP A 382 22.43 34.98 17.91
CA ASP A 382 21.31 34.61 18.79
C ASP A 382 20.85 35.78 19.67
N THR A 383 21.78 36.64 20.11
CA THR A 383 21.47 37.84 20.90
C THR A 383 20.61 38.82 20.10
N GLU A 384 20.94 39.03 18.83
CA GLU A 384 20.23 39.96 17.95
C GLU A 384 18.95 39.37 17.33
N LEU A 385 18.81 38.03 17.32
CA LEU A 385 17.75 37.34 16.58
C LEU A 385 16.34 37.80 16.97
N LYS A 386 16.06 37.96 18.27
CA LYS A 386 14.73 38.36 18.77
C LYS A 386 14.33 39.77 18.29
N GLU A 387 15.24 40.73 18.37
CA GLU A 387 14.98 42.09 17.91
C GLU A 387 14.85 42.17 16.39
N ARG A 388 15.71 41.44 15.66
CA ARG A 388 15.63 41.35 14.19
C ARG A 388 14.27 40.78 13.76
N GLN A 389 13.85 39.66 14.34
CA GLN A 389 12.54 39.05 14.06
C GLN A 389 11.39 40.02 14.34
N ARG A 390 11.42 40.73 15.47
CA ARG A 390 10.39 41.73 15.80
C ARG A 390 10.32 42.87 14.78
N ARG A 391 11.45 43.28 14.20
CA ARG A 391 11.53 44.35 13.18
C ARG A 391 11.15 43.91 11.78
N THR A 392 11.32 42.63 11.43
CA THR A 392 11.21 42.14 10.04
C THR A 392 10.04 41.19 9.79
N LEU A 393 9.19 40.91 10.78
CA LEU A 393 8.10 39.92 10.63
C LEU A 393 7.01 40.36 9.62
N TYR A 394 6.75 41.67 9.50
CA TYR A 394 5.77 42.25 8.57
C TYR A 394 6.35 43.45 7.82
#